data_AF-A0A3N5PEM2-F1
#
_entry.id   AF-A0A3N5PEM2-F1
#
_cell.length_a   1.000
_cell.length_b   1.000
_cell.length_c   1.000
_cell.angle_alpha   90.00
_cell.angle_beta   90.00
_cell.angle_gamma   90.00
#
_symmetry.space_group_name_H-M   'P 1'
#
loop_
_entity.id
_entity.type
_entity.pdbx_description
1 polymer ?
#
loop_
_entity_poly.entity_id
_entity_poly.type
_entity_poly.pdbx_seq_one_letter_code
_entity_poly.pdbx_strand_id
1 'polypeptide(L)'
;MEWIILILWLSIINGGLGGQYVLNWMANQPKYTGGDKVDISAGVMTWWREISKLVWAVIAVIIELIRGKEVKYLWPGFLSLSTIIFCAFTGVIENIGFFYLPRNYSPHIFAPYVNVYLAFLPFFGKMMFNAPIRKEHWIGISLVIAGLATPHIPWLLGVAQDNHNALDLNAIIWILIIN
;
A
#
# COMPACT_ATOMS: atom_id res chain seq x y z
N MET A 1 -27.82 5.00 4.06
CA MET A 1 -27.44 3.61 4.39
C MET A 1 -26.17 3.20 3.64
N GLU A 2 -26.09 3.39 2.33
CA GLU A 2 -24.89 3.08 1.52
C GLU A 2 -23.63 3.85 1.96
N TRP A 3 -23.76 5.15 2.26
CA TRP A 3 -22.64 5.96 2.77
C TRP A 3 -22.06 5.46 4.09
N ILE A 4 -22.90 4.95 5.00
CA ILE A 4 -22.46 4.41 6.30
C ILE A 4 -21.68 3.11 6.08
N ILE A 5 -22.18 2.24 5.19
CA ILE A 5 -21.50 1.00 4.81
C ILE A 5 -20.16 1.32 4.15
N LEU A 6 -20.11 2.31 3.26
CA LEU A 6 -18.90 2.70 2.54
C LEU A 6 -17.86 3.32 3.47
N ILE A 7 -18.27 4.15 4.44
CA ILE A 7 -17.39 4.70 5.49
C ILE A 7 -16.88 3.59 6.40
N LEU A 8 -17.73 2.64 6.80
CA LEU A 8 -17.32 1.46 7.58
C LEU A 8 -16.32 0.60 6.81
N TRP A 9 -16.56 0.36 5.52
CA TRP A 9 -15.67 -0.40 4.67
C TRP A 9 -14.31 0.27 4.50
N LEU A 10 -14.29 1.58 4.21
CA LEU A 10 -13.06 2.37 4.14
C LEU A 10 -12.32 2.38 5.48
N SER A 11 -13.03 2.44 6.61
CA SER A 11 -12.43 2.40 7.95
C SER A 11 -11.84 1.03 8.28
N ILE A 12 -12.46 -0.06 7.82
CA ILE A 12 -11.95 -1.42 8.00
C ILE A 12 -10.72 -1.65 7.12
N ILE A 13 -10.74 -1.24 5.84
CA ILE A 13 -9.57 -1.37 4.96
C ILE A 13 -8.42 -0.51 5.47
N ASN A 14 -8.65 0.79 5.70
CA ASN A 14 -7.60 1.70 6.15
C ASN A 14 -7.13 1.36 7.57
N GLY A 15 -8.03 0.90 8.44
CA GLY A 15 -7.70 0.39 9.77
C GLY A 15 -6.90 -0.92 9.71
N GLY A 16 -7.19 -1.80 8.76
CA GLY A 16 -6.43 -3.03 8.52
C GLY A 16 -5.03 -2.75 7.98
N LEU A 17 -4.91 -1.86 6.99
CA LEU A 17 -3.62 -1.41 6.46
C LEU A 17 -2.80 -0.66 7.53
N GLY A 18 -3.44 0.27 8.25
CA GLY A 18 -2.88 0.97 9.40
C GLY A 18 -2.39 0.02 10.50
N GLY A 19 -3.21 -0.97 10.85
CA GLY A 19 -2.88 -2.02 11.81
C GLY A 19 -1.69 -2.86 11.35
N GLN A 20 -1.62 -3.19 10.06
CA GLN A 20 -0.48 -3.91 9.49
C GLN A 20 0.83 -3.10 9.60
N TYR A 21 0.80 -1.80 9.32
CA TYR A 21 1.98 -0.93 9.48
C TYR A 21 2.45 -0.86 10.94
N VAL A 22 1.50 -0.72 11.87
CA VAL A 22 1.79 -0.64 13.31
C VAL A 22 2.34 -1.98 13.82
N LEU A 23 1.72 -3.10 13.47
CA LEU A 23 2.19 -4.43 13.86
C LEU A 23 3.58 -4.74 13.29
N ASN A 24 3.82 -4.42 12.01
CA ASN A 24 5.14 -4.58 11.41
C ASN A 24 6.19 -3.70 12.08
N TRP A 25 5.86 -2.44 12.39
CA TRP A 25 6.79 -1.58 13.12
C TRP A 25 7.06 -2.10 14.53
N MET A 26 6.02 -2.50 15.27
CA MET A 26 6.15 -3.04 16.62
C MET A 26 7.01 -4.30 16.67
N ALA A 27 6.83 -5.22 15.71
CA ALA A 27 7.62 -6.44 15.59
C ALA A 27 9.12 -6.18 15.32
N ASN A 28 9.49 -4.97 14.88
CA ASN A 28 10.87 -4.58 14.64
C ASN A 28 11.51 -3.81 15.82
N GLN A 29 10.76 -3.52 16.89
CA GLN A 29 11.29 -2.81 18.07
C GLN A 29 11.61 -3.79 19.21
N PRO A 30 12.86 -3.80 19.73
CA PRO A 30 13.26 -4.65 20.87
C PRO A 30 12.33 -4.54 22.09
N LYS A 31 11.75 -3.34 22.29
CA LYS A 31 10.81 -3.04 23.37
C LYS A 31 9.55 -3.92 23.35
N TYR A 32 9.07 -4.31 22.18
CA TYR A 32 7.83 -5.08 22.03
C TYR A 32 8.07 -6.57 21.78
N THR A 33 9.33 -6.98 21.60
CA THR A 33 9.73 -8.35 21.28
C THR A 33 10.58 -9.01 22.38
N GLY A 34 10.65 -8.40 23.57
CA GLY A 34 11.38 -8.96 24.71
C GLY A 34 12.91 -8.86 24.60
N GLY A 35 13.41 -7.92 23.81
CA GLY A 35 14.85 -7.68 23.60
C GLY A 35 15.38 -8.17 22.25
N ASP A 36 14.69 -9.11 21.60
CA ASP A 36 15.14 -9.71 20.34
C ASP A 36 14.48 -9.03 19.14
N LYS A 37 15.26 -8.47 18.21
CA LYS A 37 14.69 -7.95 16.96
C LYS A 37 14.25 -9.14 16.09
N VAL A 38 13.03 -9.09 15.54
CA VAL A 38 12.64 -10.02 14.47
C VAL A 38 13.49 -9.72 13.24
N ASP A 39 14.60 -10.45 13.08
CA ASP A 39 15.56 -10.22 11.99
C ASP A 39 15.22 -11.02 10.74
N ILE A 40 13.96 -10.91 10.30
CA ILE A 40 13.53 -11.46 9.02
C ILE A 40 13.70 -10.38 7.96
N SER A 41 14.37 -10.70 6.86
CA SER A 41 14.60 -9.73 5.78
C SER A 41 13.30 -9.37 5.07
N ALA A 42 13.22 -8.13 4.56
CA ALA A 42 12.09 -7.66 3.75
C ALA A 42 11.81 -8.56 2.52
N GLY A 43 12.87 -9.16 1.97
CA GLY A 43 12.76 -10.13 0.87
C GLY A 43 12.05 -11.42 1.29
N VAL A 44 12.35 -11.97 2.48
CA VAL A 44 11.70 -13.17 2.99
C VAL A 44 10.22 -12.91 3.31
N MET A 45 9.89 -11.74 3.87
CA MET A 45 8.50 -11.36 4.09
C MET A 45 7.74 -11.16 2.78
N THR A 46 8.38 -10.57 1.76
CA THR A 46 7.81 -10.43 0.41
C THR A 46 7.54 -11.78 -0.22
N TRP A 47 8.50 -12.70 -0.13
CA TRP A 47 8.36 -14.07 -0.63
C TRP A 47 7.15 -14.79 -0.03
N TRP A 48 7.01 -14.77 1.30
CA TRP A 48 5.86 -15.40 1.96
C TRP A 48 4.53 -14.73 1.59
N ARG A 49 4.50 -13.41 1.42
CA ARG A 49 3.30 -12.70 0.95
C ARG A 49 2.90 -13.14 -0.47
N GLU A 50 3.86 -13.27 -1.39
CA GLU A 50 3.58 -13.73 -2.76
C GLU A 50 3.10 -15.19 -2.79
N ILE A 51 3.73 -16.08 -2.01
CA ILE A 51 3.27 -17.48 -1.87
C ILE A 51 1.83 -17.51 -1.36
N SER A 52 1.50 -16.75 -0.32
CA SER A 52 0.15 -16.72 0.23
C SER A 52 -0.88 -16.27 -0.81
N LYS A 53 -0.58 -15.18 -1.55
CA LYS A 53 -1.45 -14.71 -2.64
C LYS A 53 -1.63 -15.76 -3.73
N LEU A 54 -0.56 -16.46 -4.11
CA LEU A 54 -0.62 -17.54 -5.10
C LEU A 54 -1.53 -18.68 -4.62
N VAL A 55 -1.37 -19.12 -3.36
CA VAL A 55 -2.21 -20.18 -2.78
C VAL A 55 -3.69 -19.79 -2.82
N TRP A 56 -4.03 -18.58 -2.40
CA TRP A 56 -5.40 -18.09 -2.44
C TRP A 56 -5.95 -17.95 -3.87
N ALA A 57 -5.13 -17.47 -4.82
CA ALA A 57 -5.51 -17.39 -6.22
C ALA A 57 -5.79 -18.78 -6.82
N VAL A 58 -4.94 -19.77 -6.52
CA VAL A 58 -5.13 -21.16 -6.96
C VAL A 58 -6.40 -21.75 -6.37
N ILE A 59 -6.67 -21.55 -5.09
CA ILE A 59 -7.92 -22.00 -4.45
C ILE A 59 -9.14 -21.38 -5.14
N ALA A 60 -9.12 -20.07 -5.39
CA ALA A 60 -10.20 -19.39 -6.08
C ALA A 60 -10.44 -19.94 -7.49
N VAL A 61 -9.36 -20.15 -8.26
CA VAL A 61 -9.42 -20.77 -9.60
C VAL A 61 -10.02 -22.17 -9.54
N ILE A 62 -9.59 -23.02 -8.60
CA ILE A 62 -10.11 -24.38 -8.43
C ILE A 62 -11.62 -24.35 -8.13
N ILE A 63 -12.06 -23.48 -7.21
CA ILE A 63 -13.49 -23.34 -6.86
C ILE A 63 -14.32 -22.96 -8.09
N GLU A 64 -13.83 -22.02 -8.90
CA GLU A 64 -14.53 -21.56 -10.10
C GLU A 64 -14.59 -22.63 -11.19
N LEU A 65 -13.54 -23.45 -11.34
CA LEU A 65 -13.55 -24.62 -12.23
C LEU A 65 -14.54 -25.68 -11.76
N ILE A 66 -14.60 -25.98 -10.45
CA ILE A 66 -15.57 -26.91 -9.86
C ILE A 66 -17.01 -26.42 -10.08
N ARG A 67 -17.23 -25.10 -10.08
CA ARG A 67 -18.52 -24.47 -10.40
C ARG A 67 -18.89 -24.54 -11.89
N GLY A 68 -18.05 -25.14 -12.73
CA GLY A 68 -18.30 -25.36 -14.15
C GLY A 68 -17.86 -24.22 -15.07
N LYS A 69 -17.04 -23.27 -14.59
CA LYS A 69 -16.44 -22.28 -15.50
C LYS A 69 -15.40 -22.95 -16.39
N GLU A 70 -15.42 -22.64 -17.68
CA GLU A 70 -14.43 -23.13 -18.63
C GLU A 70 -13.06 -22.49 -18.38
N VAL A 71 -12.00 -23.30 -18.48
CA VAL A 71 -10.59 -22.88 -18.28
C VAL A 71 -10.20 -21.69 -19.17
N LYS A 72 -10.79 -21.58 -20.37
CA LYS A 72 -10.49 -20.50 -21.32
C LYS A 72 -10.75 -19.09 -20.76
N TYR A 73 -11.65 -18.96 -19.79
CA TYR A 73 -11.95 -17.68 -19.12
C TYR A 73 -10.99 -17.36 -17.98
N LEU A 74 -10.16 -18.31 -17.57
CA LEU A 74 -9.17 -18.18 -16.50
C LEU A 74 -7.73 -18.10 -17.06
N TRP A 75 -7.56 -18.33 -18.37
CA TRP A 75 -6.28 -18.25 -19.05
C TRP A 75 -6.11 -16.89 -19.74
N PRO A 76 -5.26 -15.99 -19.21
CA PRO A 76 -4.95 -14.75 -19.91
C PRO A 76 -4.18 -15.06 -21.20
N GLY A 77 -4.54 -14.37 -22.29
CA GLY A 77 -3.76 -14.42 -23.53
C GLY A 77 -2.33 -13.91 -23.33
N PHE A 78 -1.43 -14.21 -24.26
CA PHE A 78 0.00 -13.88 -24.16
C PHE A 78 0.28 -12.42 -23.78
N LEU A 79 -0.40 -11.47 -24.43
CA LEU A 79 -0.23 -10.04 -24.15
C LEU A 79 -0.59 -9.69 -22.70
N SER A 80 -1.73 -10.18 -22.21
CA SER A 80 -2.16 -9.97 -20.83
C SER A 80 -1.22 -10.63 -19.84
N LEU A 81 -0.71 -11.83 -20.15
CA LEU A 81 0.27 -12.52 -19.31
C LEU A 81 1.58 -11.73 -19.20
N SER A 82 2.10 -11.20 -20.31
CA SER A 82 3.29 -10.35 -20.30
C SER A 82 3.08 -9.10 -19.46
N THR A 83 1.93 -8.42 -19.59
CA THR A 83 1.60 -7.26 -18.73
C THR A 83 1.53 -7.66 -17.26
N ILE A 84 0.89 -8.78 -16.92
CA ILE A 84 0.82 -9.29 -15.54
C ILE A 84 2.23 -9.54 -14.98
N ILE A 85 3.14 -10.11 -15.77
CA ILE A 85 4.52 -10.36 -15.34
C ILE A 85 5.23 -9.03 -15.03
N PHE A 86 5.14 -8.03 -15.90
CA PHE A 86 5.72 -6.71 -15.63
C PHE A 86 5.10 -6.02 -14.40
N CYS A 87 3.78 -6.12 -14.24
CA CYS A 87 3.09 -5.63 -13.04
C CYS A 87 3.51 -6.41 -11.78
N ALA A 88 3.77 -7.71 -11.87
CA ALA A 88 4.25 -8.51 -10.76
C ALA A 88 5.67 -8.09 -10.34
N PHE A 89 6.56 -7.81 -11.29
CA PHE A 89 7.91 -7.32 -11.01
C PHE A 89 7.90 -5.96 -10.29
N THR A 90 7.09 -5.02 -10.78
CA THR A 90 6.92 -3.71 -10.10
C THR A 90 6.31 -3.88 -8.70
N GLY A 91 5.33 -4.78 -8.56
CA GLY A 91 4.77 -5.16 -7.27
C GLY A 91 5.80 -5.75 -6.29
N VAL A 92 6.77 -6.57 -6.74
CA VAL A 92 7.85 -7.08 -5.86
C VAL A 92 8.72 -5.95 -5.32
N ILE A 93 9.05 -4.96 -6.16
CA ILE A 93 9.87 -3.81 -5.75
C ILE A 93 9.13 -2.97 -4.70
N GLU A 94 7.86 -2.64 -4.97
CA GLU A 94 6.97 -1.94 -4.03
C GLU A 94 6.91 -2.67 -2.68
N ASN A 95 6.76 -3.99 -2.77
CA ASN A 95 6.60 -4.89 -1.65
C ASN A 95 7.82 -4.95 -0.72
N ILE A 96 9.03 -4.89 -1.27
CA ILE A 96 10.27 -4.82 -0.49
C ILE A 96 10.35 -3.49 0.24
N GLY A 97 10.07 -2.38 -0.45
CA GLY A 97 10.06 -1.04 0.16
C GLY A 97 9.04 -0.93 1.29
N PHE A 98 7.86 -1.52 1.12
CA PHE A 98 6.79 -1.57 2.11
C PHE A 98 7.21 -2.30 3.41
N PHE A 99 8.09 -3.29 3.34
CA PHE A 99 8.62 -3.96 4.53
C PHE A 99 9.90 -3.31 5.08
N TYR A 100 10.64 -2.58 4.24
CA TYR A 100 11.81 -1.81 4.66
C TYR A 100 11.42 -0.58 5.50
N LEU A 101 10.38 0.16 5.10
CA LEU A 101 9.99 1.40 5.77
C LEU A 101 9.57 1.21 7.25
N PRO A 102 8.70 0.25 7.62
CA PRO A 102 8.34 0.01 9.02
C PRO A 102 9.50 -0.48 9.91
N ARG A 103 10.59 -0.98 9.33
CA ARG A 103 11.76 -1.41 10.10
C ARG A 103 12.61 -0.22 10.55
N ASN A 104 12.59 0.88 9.79
CA ASN A 104 13.49 2.01 9.99
C ASN A 104 12.75 3.30 10.40
N TYR A 105 11.47 3.43 10.05
CA TYR A 105 10.66 4.63 10.31
C TYR A 105 9.36 4.25 10.99
N SER A 106 8.85 5.17 11.80
CA SER A 106 7.56 5.02 12.45
C SER A 106 6.41 5.15 11.44
N PRO A 107 5.29 4.43 11.63
CA PRO A 107 4.13 4.48 10.74
C PRO A 107 3.56 5.88 10.52
N HIS A 108 3.61 6.74 11.54
CA HIS A 108 3.13 8.12 11.42
C HIS A 108 3.95 8.98 10.47
N ILE A 109 5.21 8.60 10.19
CA ILE A 109 6.06 9.31 9.24
C ILE A 109 5.84 8.74 7.85
N PHE A 110 6.08 7.45 7.59
CA PHE A 110 6.12 6.94 6.22
C PHE A 110 4.74 6.64 5.60
N ALA A 111 3.72 6.30 6.40
CA ALA A 111 2.42 5.89 5.87
C ALA A 111 1.71 7.00 5.07
N PRO A 112 1.77 8.29 5.46
CA PRO A 112 1.34 9.38 4.60
C PRO A 112 2.05 9.35 3.23
N TYR A 113 3.38 9.34 3.20
CA TYR A 113 4.11 9.45 1.94
C TYR A 113 3.90 8.27 0.97
N VAL A 114 3.67 7.07 1.49
CA VAL A 114 3.30 5.90 0.66
C VAL A 114 1.90 6.05 0.05
N ASN A 115 1.05 6.91 0.59
CA ASN A 115 -0.30 7.17 0.06
C ASN A 115 -0.36 8.36 -0.91
N VAL A 116 0.77 9.00 -1.22
CA VAL A 116 0.83 10.12 -2.16
C VAL A 116 0.33 9.73 -3.55
N TYR A 117 0.61 8.50 -4.03
CA TYR A 117 0.10 8.05 -5.34
C TYR A 117 -1.43 8.08 -5.44
N LEU A 118 -2.17 7.96 -4.33
CA LEU A 118 -3.64 8.00 -4.34
C LEU A 118 -4.17 9.34 -4.85
N ALA A 119 -3.44 10.44 -4.62
CA ALA A 119 -3.75 11.73 -5.20
C ALA A 119 -3.47 11.79 -6.71
N PHE A 120 -2.55 10.96 -7.21
CA PHE A 120 -2.17 10.89 -8.62
C PHE A 120 -3.01 9.89 -9.44
N LEU A 121 -3.65 8.92 -8.78
CA LEU A 121 -4.39 7.82 -9.41
C LEU A 121 -5.44 8.28 -10.45
N PRO A 122 -6.24 9.34 -10.22
CA PRO A 122 -7.17 9.85 -11.23
C PRO A 122 -6.47 10.38 -12.50
N PHE A 123 -5.28 10.96 -12.36
CA PHE A 123 -4.49 11.47 -13.48
C PHE A 123 -3.87 10.34 -14.29
N PHE A 124 -3.39 9.28 -13.62
CA PHE A 124 -2.94 8.06 -14.30
C PHE A 124 -4.08 7.41 -15.10
N GLY A 125 -5.30 7.35 -14.53
CA GLY A 125 -6.49 6.90 -15.26
C GLY A 125 -6.79 7.75 -16.49
N LYS A 126 -6.68 9.08 -16.38
CA LYS A 126 -6.85 10.00 -17.52
C LYS A 126 -5.77 9.81 -18.58
N MET A 127 -4.51 9.66 -18.19
CA MET A 127 -3.38 9.55 -19.12
C MET A 127 -3.36 8.20 -19.84
N MET A 128 -3.54 7.09 -19.11
CA MET A 128 -3.39 5.74 -19.65
C MET A 128 -4.65 5.23 -20.37
N PHE A 129 -5.84 5.64 -19.91
CA PHE A 129 -7.11 5.10 -20.40
C PHE A 129 -8.07 6.18 -20.94
N ASN A 130 -7.62 7.44 -21.03
CA ASN A 130 -8.46 8.60 -21.38
C ASN A 130 -9.70 8.73 -20.48
N ALA A 131 -9.66 8.21 -19.25
CA ALA A 131 -10.80 8.18 -18.35
C ALA A 131 -11.19 9.61 -17.89
N PRO A 132 -12.48 9.96 -17.83
CA PRO A 132 -12.91 11.29 -17.38
C PRO A 132 -12.65 11.49 -15.88
N ILE A 133 -12.10 12.64 -15.51
CA ILE A 133 -11.90 13.03 -14.11
C ILE A 133 -13.21 13.66 -13.61
N ARG A 134 -13.92 12.92 -12.75
CA ARG A 134 -15.17 13.37 -12.14
C ARG A 134 -14.93 14.23 -10.89
N LYS A 135 -15.98 14.93 -10.44
CA LYS A 135 -15.92 15.82 -9.27
C LYS A 135 -15.57 15.05 -7.98
N GLU A 136 -16.01 13.81 -7.86
CA GLU A 136 -15.73 12.94 -6.72
C GLU A 136 -14.24 12.62 -6.61
N HIS A 137 -13.53 12.52 -7.74
CA HIS A 137 -12.08 12.30 -7.73
C HIS A 137 -11.35 13.52 -7.16
N TRP A 138 -11.80 14.75 -7.47
CA TRP A 138 -11.23 15.98 -6.90
C TRP A 138 -11.46 16.08 -5.38
N ILE A 139 -12.62 15.65 -4.90
CA ILE A 139 -12.91 15.55 -3.46
C ILE A 139 -11.95 14.52 -2.82
N GLY A 140 -11.80 13.35 -3.43
CA GLY A 140 -10.86 12.31 -2.98
C GLY A 140 -9.42 12.81 -2.90
N ILE A 141 -8.93 13.47 -3.95
CA ILE A 141 -7.58 14.08 -3.98
C ILE A 141 -7.41 15.07 -2.83
N SER A 142 -8.39 15.95 -2.63
CA SER A 142 -8.33 16.96 -1.57
C SER A 142 -8.28 16.34 -0.18
N LEU A 143 -9.07 15.29 0.06
CA LEU A 143 -9.08 14.55 1.31
C LEU A 143 -7.75 13.82 1.56
N VAL A 144 -7.16 13.22 0.51
CA VAL A 144 -5.83 12.61 0.60
C VAL A 144 -4.81 13.68 0.98
N ILE A 145 -4.71 14.79 0.24
CA ILE A 145 -3.75 15.87 0.52
C ILE A 145 -3.94 16.42 1.94
N ALA A 146 -5.17 16.64 2.38
CA ALA A 146 -5.46 17.09 3.74
C ALA A 146 -5.00 16.06 4.80
N GLY A 147 -5.27 14.77 4.58
CA GLY A 147 -4.80 13.69 5.44
C GLY A 147 -3.28 13.60 5.50
N LEU A 148 -2.60 13.79 4.37
CA LEU A 148 -1.14 13.81 4.27
C LEU A 148 -0.53 15.03 4.96
N ALA A 149 -1.18 16.18 4.89
CA ALA A 149 -0.70 17.41 5.53
C ALA A 149 -0.91 17.41 7.05
N THR A 150 -1.91 16.68 7.55
CA THR A 150 -2.35 16.71 8.96
C THR A 150 -1.21 16.48 9.98
N PRO A 151 -0.33 15.47 9.82
CA PRO A 151 0.81 15.25 10.72
C PRO A 151 1.84 16.40 10.73
N HIS A 152 1.86 17.23 9.69
CA HIS A 152 2.79 18.35 9.53
C HIS A 152 2.20 19.71 9.94
N ILE A 153 0.89 19.79 10.17
CA ILE A 153 0.20 21.04 10.58
C ILE A 153 0.83 21.67 11.83
N PRO A 154 1.14 20.93 12.93
CA PRO A 154 1.74 21.53 14.11
C PRO A 154 3.11 22.19 13.85
N TRP A 155 3.90 21.60 12.95
CA TRP A 155 5.19 22.17 12.52
C TRP A 155 4.99 23.39 11.61
N LEU A 156 4.08 23.31 10.63
CA LEU A 156 3.76 24.41 9.71
C LEU A 156 3.19 25.64 10.46
N LEU A 157 2.48 25.43 11.55
CA LEU A 157 1.93 26.49 12.41
C LEU A 157 2.94 26.98 13.47
N GLY A 158 4.17 26.47 13.49
CA GLY A 158 5.22 26.88 14.44
C GLY A 158 4.99 26.44 15.88
N VAL A 159 4.08 25.47 16.10
CA VAL A 159 3.72 24.96 17.44
C VAL A 159 4.71 23.90 17.92
N ALA A 160 5.48 23.29 17.00
CA ALA A 160 6.54 22.33 17.29
C ALA A 160 7.90 22.83 16.77
N GLN A 161 8.93 22.82 17.63
CA GLN A 161 10.27 23.33 17.31
C GLN A 161 11.15 22.31 16.55
N ASP A 162 10.95 21.00 16.76
CA ASP A 162 11.73 19.95 16.12
C ASP A 162 10.91 19.19 15.07
N ASN A 163 11.41 19.17 13.83
CA ASN A 163 10.83 18.35 12.77
C ASN A 163 11.41 16.92 12.83
N HIS A 164 11.06 16.17 13.87
CA HIS A 164 11.39 14.74 13.98
C HIS A 164 10.74 13.87 12.88
N ASN A 165 9.89 14.47 12.03
CA ASN A 165 9.18 13.81 10.92
C ASN A 165 9.91 13.93 9.57
N ALA A 166 11.15 14.44 9.52
CA ALA A 166 11.92 14.49 8.29
C ALA A 166 12.42 13.09 7.91
N LEU A 167 11.95 12.58 6.78
CA LEU A 167 12.46 11.35 6.16
C LEU A 167 13.86 11.59 5.59
N ASP A 168 14.74 10.61 5.72
CA ASP A 168 16.06 10.66 5.08
C ASP A 168 15.98 10.37 3.57
N LEU A 169 17.10 10.56 2.86
CA LEU A 169 17.17 10.34 1.41
C LEU A 169 16.81 8.90 1.02
N ASN A 170 17.15 7.91 1.84
CA ASN A 170 16.87 6.49 1.54
C ASN A 170 15.38 6.19 1.64
N ALA A 171 14.68 6.74 2.63
CA ALA A 171 13.23 6.63 2.73
C ALA A 171 12.54 7.36 1.58
N ILE A 172 13.00 8.54 1.20
CA ILE A 172 12.47 9.30 0.06
C ILE A 172 12.64 8.49 -1.22
N ILE A 173 13.81 7.89 -1.44
CA ILE A 173 14.06 7.00 -2.58
C ILE A 173 13.08 5.82 -2.57
N TRP A 174 12.89 5.16 -1.43
CA TRP A 174 11.92 4.06 -1.34
C TRP A 174 10.49 4.50 -1.62
N ILE A 175 10.08 5.66 -1.10
CA ILE A 175 8.76 6.24 -1.37
C ILE A 175 8.61 6.56 -2.86
N LEU A 176 9.63 7.11 -3.51
CA LEU A 176 9.61 7.39 -4.96
C LEU A 176 9.64 6.12 -5.81
N ILE A 177 10.21 5.02 -5.28
CA ILE A 177 10.22 3.72 -5.95
C ILE A 177 8.87 3.00 -5.79
N ILE A 178 8.19 3.21 -4.67
CA ILE A 178 6.87 2.63 -4.35
C ILE A 178 5.74 3.35 -5.09
N ASN A 179 5.83 4.66 -5.31
CA ASN A 179 4.81 5.50 -5.97
C ASN A 179 5.08 5.70 -7.47
#